data_AF-A0A9W7DFW6-F1
#
_entry.id   AF-A0A9W7DFW6-F1
#
_cell.length_a   1.000
_cell.length_b   1.000
_cell.length_c   1.000
_cell.angle_alpha   90.00
_cell.angle_beta   90.00
_cell.angle_gamma   90.00
#
_symmetry.space_group_name_H-M   'P 1'
#
loop_
_entity.id
_entity.type
_entity.pdbx_description
1 polymer ?
#
loop_
_entity_poly.entity_id
_entity_poly.type
_entity_poly.pdbx_seq_one_letter_code
_entity_poly.pdbx_strand_id
1 'polypeptide(L)'
;MGLYGSIHTELSCSRAGVAIGAACGNIQEVMDVGQLIKEKGPVHSCVTACATGSHSIGDAARFIQHGDADVMVAGGTEPTINEMAICAFDRPRALSTKVCCSVNYSAVFSRVELTHDLFTSIVRGYGLSGDGSHITAPLEDGDGARRAMQSAIAQSALALSDIGYINAHAAGTPLGDRAENKAIKTLFGDDANQLGVTWTSVCQ
;
A
#
# COMPACT_ATOMS: atom_id res chain seq x y z
N MET A 1 -19.75 11.94 -19.12
CA MET A 1 -20.93 11.83 -18.22
C MET A 1 -21.16 10.34 -17.99
N GLY A 2 -20.83 9.83 -16.80
CA GLY A 2 -20.98 8.41 -16.46
C GLY A 2 -19.69 7.75 -16.01
N LEU A 3 -19.42 7.81 -14.69
CA LEU A 3 -18.71 6.84 -13.84
C LEU A 3 -18.66 7.36 -12.37
N TYR A 4 -18.96 8.66 -12.14
CA TYR A 4 -19.22 9.28 -10.82
C TYR A 4 -20.62 8.97 -10.26
N GLY A 5 -21.17 7.78 -10.52
CA GLY A 5 -22.55 7.45 -10.18
C GLY A 5 -22.61 6.33 -9.17
N SER A 6 -22.40 6.64 -7.87
CA SER A 6 -22.97 5.95 -6.67
C SER A 6 -22.14 5.99 -5.38
N ILE A 7 -21.23 6.96 -5.17
CA ILE A 7 -20.61 7.18 -3.83
C ILE A 7 -21.48 8.00 -2.87
N HIS A 8 -22.71 8.35 -3.26
CA HIS A 8 -23.71 8.99 -2.39
C HIS A 8 -24.42 7.98 -1.47
N THR A 9 -23.74 6.94 -1.01
CA THR A 9 -24.22 6.20 0.17
C THR A 9 -23.97 7.10 1.37
N GLU A 10 -25.06 7.51 2.02
CA GLU A 10 -25.04 8.26 3.27
C GLU A 10 -24.16 7.52 4.29
N LEU A 11 -22.89 7.92 4.41
CA LEU A 11 -22.10 7.70 5.62
C LEU A 11 -22.73 8.58 6.71
N SER A 12 -23.86 8.12 7.26
CA SER A 12 -24.52 8.68 8.44
C SER A 12 -23.67 8.50 9.72
N CYS A 13 -22.45 7.98 9.60
CA CYS A 13 -21.55 7.80 10.71
C CYS A 13 -20.91 9.14 11.11
N SER A 14 -21.07 9.53 12.37
CA SER A 14 -20.50 10.78 12.92
C SER A 14 -18.96 10.83 12.92
N ARG A 15 -18.28 9.71 12.65
CA ARG A 15 -16.82 9.53 12.74
C ARG A 15 -16.27 8.80 11.51
N ALA A 16 -16.81 9.11 10.33
CA ALA A 16 -16.22 8.74 9.05
C ALA A 16 -14.99 9.60 8.77
N GLY A 17 -13.88 8.98 8.36
CA GLY A 17 -12.62 9.63 8.01
C GLY A 17 -12.02 9.15 6.67
N VAL A 18 -10.89 9.75 6.29
CA VAL A 18 -10.13 9.48 5.06
C VAL A 18 -8.65 9.34 5.35
N ALA A 19 -8.03 8.34 4.73
CA ALA A 19 -6.59 8.14 4.69
C ALA A 19 -6.16 7.92 3.23
N ILE A 20 -5.75 8.99 2.54
CA ILE A 20 -5.31 8.89 1.14
C ILE A 20 -3.91 9.46 1.01
N GLY A 21 -3.04 8.73 0.32
CA GLY A 21 -1.68 9.20 0.07
C GLY A 21 -1.33 9.15 -1.42
N ALA A 22 -0.39 10.02 -1.82
CA ALA A 22 0.21 10.01 -3.14
C ALA A 22 1.72 9.90 -3.02
N ALA A 23 2.39 9.09 -3.85
CA ALA A 23 3.84 8.91 -3.71
C ALA A 23 4.61 10.22 -3.96
N CYS A 24 4.04 11.14 -4.74
CA CYS A 24 4.57 12.49 -4.97
C CYS A 24 3.82 13.62 -4.21
N GLY A 25 3.00 13.29 -3.21
CA GLY A 25 2.59 14.23 -2.15
C GLY A 25 1.63 15.36 -2.53
N ASN A 26 0.47 15.03 -3.11
CA ASN A 26 -0.61 16.01 -3.32
C ASN A 26 -1.70 15.91 -2.23
N ILE A 27 -1.59 16.73 -1.17
CA ILE A 27 -2.61 16.75 -0.10
C ILE A 27 -4.00 17.20 -0.59
N GLN A 28 -4.07 17.87 -1.75
CA GLN A 28 -5.33 18.35 -2.31
C GLN A 28 -6.31 17.20 -2.58
N GLU A 29 -5.81 16.03 -2.99
CA GLU A 29 -6.64 14.86 -3.29
C GLU A 29 -7.36 14.34 -2.04
N VAL A 30 -6.69 14.37 -0.90
CA VAL A 30 -7.26 13.98 0.41
C VAL A 30 -8.35 14.94 0.83
N MET A 31 -8.12 16.24 0.63
CA MET A 31 -9.08 17.30 0.95
C MET A 31 -10.30 17.25 0.02
N ASP A 32 -10.09 16.96 -1.27
CA ASP A 32 -11.16 16.86 -2.26
C ASP A 32 -12.08 15.66 -1.96
N VAL A 33 -11.52 14.51 -1.60
CA VAL A 33 -12.30 13.35 -1.14
C VAL A 33 -12.99 13.64 0.19
N GLY A 34 -12.29 14.29 1.13
CA GLY A 34 -12.85 14.71 2.42
C GLY A 34 -14.05 15.64 2.29
N GLN A 35 -13.99 16.59 1.36
CA GLN A 35 -15.11 17.46 1.02
C GLN A 35 -16.25 16.71 0.35
N LEU A 36 -15.94 15.72 -0.49
CA LEU A 36 -16.93 14.92 -1.20
C LEU A 36 -17.77 14.07 -0.24
N ILE A 37 -17.16 13.47 0.77
CA ILE A 37 -17.86 12.57 1.71
C ILE A 37 -18.27 13.27 3.04
N LYS A 38 -18.05 14.59 3.15
CA LYS A 38 -18.49 15.45 4.26
C LYS A 38 -18.09 14.91 5.64
N GLU A 39 -16.82 14.57 5.77
CA GLU A 39 -16.29 13.88 6.94
C GLU A 39 -16.30 14.74 8.19
N LYS A 40 -16.43 14.07 9.33
CA LYS A 40 -16.23 14.64 10.66
C LYS A 40 -15.13 13.92 11.45
N GLY A 41 -14.56 12.85 10.88
CA GLY A 41 -13.47 12.07 11.43
C GLY A 41 -12.08 12.52 10.95
N PRO A 42 -11.05 11.69 11.17
CA PRO A 42 -9.67 12.01 10.80
C PRO A 42 -9.48 12.17 9.29
N VAL A 43 -8.77 13.22 8.89
CA VAL A 43 -8.29 13.43 7.52
C VAL A 43 -6.79 13.28 7.52
N HIS A 44 -6.29 12.19 6.94
CA HIS A 44 -4.89 11.79 6.98
C HIS A 44 -4.29 11.63 5.59
N SER A 45 -3.07 12.12 5.42
CA SER A 45 -2.27 11.90 4.22
C SER A 45 -0.87 11.43 4.62
N CYS A 46 -0.43 10.34 4.02
CA CYS A 46 0.94 9.86 4.14
C CYS A 46 1.64 9.87 2.78
N VAL A 47 2.97 9.98 2.81
CA VAL A 47 3.82 9.92 1.62
C VAL A 47 5.01 9.04 1.95
N THR A 48 4.98 7.79 1.48
CA THR A 48 6.05 6.80 1.67
C THR A 48 6.40 6.12 0.35
N ALA A 49 6.55 6.92 -0.70
CA ALA A 49 6.89 6.46 -2.05
C ALA A 49 5.96 5.31 -2.51
N CYS A 50 6.52 4.24 -3.06
CA CYS A 50 5.76 3.08 -3.59
C CYS A 50 4.85 2.39 -2.56
N ALA A 51 5.11 2.56 -1.26
CA ALA A 51 4.31 1.94 -0.19
C ALA A 51 3.12 2.80 0.25
N THR A 52 2.94 4.00 -0.32
CA THR A 52 1.94 4.98 0.17
C THR A 52 0.52 4.44 0.20
N GLY A 53 0.10 3.68 -0.84
CA GLY A 53 -1.24 3.10 -0.88
C GLY A 53 -1.47 2.07 0.24
N SER A 54 -0.53 1.14 0.44
CA SER A 54 -0.64 0.13 1.51
C SER A 54 -0.46 0.74 2.90
N HIS A 55 0.35 1.80 3.03
CA HIS A 55 0.49 2.57 4.26
C HIS A 55 -0.81 3.28 4.63
N SER A 56 -1.46 3.93 3.68
CA SER A 56 -2.75 4.59 3.90
C SER A 56 -3.83 3.63 4.39
N ILE A 57 -3.87 2.40 3.85
CA ILE A 57 -4.75 1.33 4.34
C ILE A 57 -4.38 0.91 5.77
N GLY A 58 -3.09 0.81 6.07
CA GLY A 58 -2.58 0.50 7.41
C GLY A 58 -2.95 1.57 8.45
N ASP A 59 -2.80 2.84 8.10
CA ASP A 59 -3.18 3.97 8.95
C ASP A 59 -4.69 4.01 9.17
N ALA A 60 -5.48 3.80 8.11
CA ALA A 60 -6.93 3.64 8.23
C ALA A 60 -7.31 2.51 9.21
N ALA A 61 -6.69 1.33 9.07
CA ALA A 61 -6.93 0.22 9.98
C ALA A 61 -6.59 0.59 11.44
N ARG A 62 -5.49 1.32 11.66
CA ARG A 62 -5.10 1.82 12.99
C ARG A 62 -6.08 2.85 13.55
N PHE A 63 -6.54 3.81 12.76
CA PHE A 63 -7.51 4.80 13.21
C PHE A 63 -8.81 4.13 13.66
N ILE A 64 -9.25 3.08 12.97
CA ILE A 64 -10.45 2.35 13.40
C ILE A 64 -10.16 1.50 14.65
N GLN A 65 -9.01 0.79 14.69
CA GLN A 65 -8.62 -0.02 15.87
C GLN A 65 -8.47 0.81 17.15
N HIS A 66 -7.95 2.03 17.04
CA HIS A 66 -7.77 2.93 18.19
C HIS A 66 -9.05 3.70 18.56
N GLY A 67 -10.12 3.58 17.76
CA GLY A 67 -11.37 4.28 18.02
C GLY A 67 -11.30 5.77 17.68
N ASP A 68 -10.50 6.17 16.69
CA ASP A 68 -10.50 7.53 16.13
C ASP A 68 -11.54 7.68 15.01
N ALA A 69 -11.84 6.59 14.30
CA ALA A 69 -12.86 6.53 13.26
C ALA A 69 -13.67 5.23 13.36
N ASP A 70 -14.89 5.22 12.82
CA ASP A 70 -15.67 3.97 12.71
C ASP A 70 -15.60 3.40 11.28
N VAL A 71 -15.35 4.29 10.31
CA VAL A 71 -15.19 3.98 8.89
C VAL A 71 -14.09 4.88 8.31
N MET A 72 -13.23 4.29 7.49
CA MET A 72 -12.19 5.03 6.77
C MET A 72 -12.26 4.72 5.26
N VAL A 73 -12.20 5.76 4.44
CA VAL A 73 -11.87 5.60 3.01
C VAL A 73 -10.36 5.65 2.88
N ALA A 74 -9.75 4.57 2.39
CA ALA A 74 -8.31 4.46 2.27
C ALA A 74 -7.85 4.22 0.84
N GLY A 75 -6.67 4.72 0.48
CA GLY A 75 -6.10 4.40 -0.82
C GLY A 75 -4.89 5.22 -1.18
N GLY A 76 -4.50 5.13 -2.45
CA GLY A 76 -3.52 6.03 -3.00
C GLY A 76 -3.69 6.25 -4.49
N THR A 77 -3.14 7.37 -4.95
CA THR A 77 -3.13 7.77 -6.35
C THR A 77 -1.74 8.27 -6.72
N GLU A 78 -1.38 8.11 -7.99
CA GLU A 78 -0.11 8.57 -8.52
C GLU A 78 -0.40 9.54 -9.67
N PRO A 79 -0.39 10.87 -9.43
CA PRO A 79 -0.67 11.85 -10.48
C PRO A 79 0.52 12.08 -11.42
N THR A 80 1.67 11.45 -11.16
CA THR A 80 2.97 11.97 -11.61
C THR A 80 3.55 11.18 -12.78
N ILE A 81 2.91 11.27 -13.95
CA ILE A 81 3.62 11.14 -15.23
C ILE A 81 3.87 12.55 -15.76
N ASN A 82 4.82 13.26 -15.14
CA ASN A 82 5.29 14.54 -15.64
C ASN A 82 6.77 14.44 -16.02
N GLU A 83 7.21 15.36 -16.87
CA GLU A 83 8.60 15.39 -17.37
C GLU A 83 9.63 15.39 -16.24
N MET A 84 9.33 16.06 -15.11
CA MET A 84 10.24 16.08 -13.96
C MET A 84 10.37 14.71 -13.31
N ALA A 85 9.28 13.97 -13.13
CA ALA A 85 9.29 12.62 -12.58
C ALA A 85 10.08 11.67 -13.50
N ILE A 86 9.83 11.73 -14.81
CA ILE A 86 10.57 10.92 -15.79
C ILE A 86 12.07 11.25 -15.74
N CYS A 87 12.45 12.53 -15.79
CA CYS A 87 13.84 12.96 -15.66
C CYS A 87 14.46 12.57 -14.30
N ALA A 88 13.67 12.54 -13.23
CA ALA A 88 14.14 12.15 -11.89
C ALA A 88 14.45 10.65 -11.82
N PHE A 89 13.69 9.79 -12.50
CA PHE A 89 13.97 8.35 -12.58
C PHE A 89 14.99 7.98 -13.67
N ASP A 90 15.13 8.78 -14.72
CA ASP A 90 16.13 8.58 -15.77
C ASP A 90 17.57 8.82 -15.28
N ARG A 91 17.80 9.87 -14.45
CA ARG A 91 19.12 10.17 -13.88
C ARG A 91 19.78 9.02 -13.12
N PRO A 92 19.09 8.30 -12.21
CA PRO A 92 19.62 7.11 -11.57
C PRO A 92 19.56 5.85 -12.46
N ARG A 93 19.06 5.95 -13.70
CA ARG A 93 18.79 4.83 -14.62
C ARG A 93 17.86 3.78 -14.01
N ALA A 94 16.85 4.25 -13.27
CA ALA A 94 15.83 3.39 -12.68
C ALA A 94 14.75 2.98 -13.71
N LEU A 95 14.72 3.65 -14.87
CA LEU A 95 13.81 3.32 -15.97
C LEU A 95 14.39 2.18 -16.83
N SER A 96 13.53 1.24 -17.21
CA SER A 96 13.86 0.20 -18.19
C SER A 96 13.95 0.81 -19.60
N THR A 97 14.94 0.38 -20.38
CA THR A 97 15.08 0.72 -21.81
C THR A 97 14.18 -0.11 -22.73
N LYS A 98 13.49 -1.11 -22.17
CA LYS A 98 12.45 -1.91 -22.82
C LYS A 98 11.09 -1.56 -22.20
N VAL A 99 10.03 -1.63 -22.99
CA VAL A 99 8.64 -1.56 -22.46
C VAL A 99 8.44 -2.77 -21.56
N CYS A 100 8.66 -2.58 -20.26
CA CYS A 100 8.48 -3.60 -19.23
C CYS A 100 7.17 -3.38 -18.47
N CYS A 101 6.40 -2.34 -18.79
CA CYS A 101 5.19 -1.97 -18.05
C CYS A 101 4.13 -1.39 -18.97
N SER A 102 2.91 -1.92 -18.89
CA SER A 102 1.71 -1.14 -19.13
C SER A 102 1.60 -0.16 -17.95
N VAL A 103 1.92 1.13 -18.16
CA VAL A 103 1.69 2.17 -17.15
C VAL A 103 0.18 2.35 -17.01
N ASN A 104 -0.44 1.54 -16.16
CA ASN A 104 -1.87 1.64 -15.89
C ASN A 104 -2.08 2.62 -14.74
N TYR A 105 -2.84 3.69 -15.00
CA TYR A 105 -3.47 4.47 -13.93
C TYR A 105 -4.28 3.51 -13.05
N SER A 106 -3.86 3.32 -11.81
CA SER A 106 -4.62 2.55 -10.83
C SER A 106 -4.72 3.37 -9.56
N ALA A 107 -5.91 3.91 -9.31
CA ALA A 107 -6.28 4.36 -7.98
C ALA A 107 -6.89 3.16 -7.28
N VAL A 108 -6.19 2.60 -6.29
CA VAL A 108 -6.76 1.56 -5.43
C VAL A 108 -7.44 2.28 -4.28
N PHE A 109 -8.76 2.45 -4.39
CA PHE A 109 -9.60 2.87 -3.27
C PHE A 109 -10.11 1.62 -2.57
N SER A 110 -9.69 1.42 -1.32
CA SER A 110 -10.22 0.40 -0.44
C SER A 110 -11.09 1.09 0.61
N ARG A 111 -12.36 0.70 0.69
CA ARG A 111 -13.20 1.08 1.83
C ARG A 111 -12.80 0.18 2.99
N VAL A 112 -12.19 0.76 4.02
CA VAL A 112 -11.81 0.05 5.23
C VAL A 112 -12.88 0.33 6.27
N GLU A 113 -13.74 -0.67 6.49
CA GLU A 113 -14.68 -0.69 7.61
C GLU A 113 -14.27 -1.83 8.55
N LEU A 114 -14.68 -1.78 9.82
CA LEU A 114 -14.61 -2.93 10.74
C LEU A 114 -16.01 -3.46 11.13
N THR A 115 -17.07 -3.02 10.44
CA THR A 115 -18.46 -3.34 10.81
C THR A 115 -19.23 -4.16 9.75
N HIS A 116 -19.36 -5.44 10.09
CA HIS A 116 -20.35 -6.49 9.77
C HIS A 116 -21.10 -6.68 8.44
N ASP A 117 -21.28 -5.73 7.52
CA ASP A 117 -22.38 -5.93 6.55
C ASP A 117 -22.03 -6.32 5.10
N LEU A 118 -20.79 -6.18 4.61
CA LEU A 118 -20.32 -6.80 3.35
C LEU A 118 -18.78 -6.67 3.20
N PHE A 119 -18.00 -7.69 3.57
CA PHE A 119 -16.55 -7.68 3.37
C PHE A 119 -16.10 -8.50 2.16
N THR A 120 -15.37 -7.87 1.24
CA THR A 120 -14.59 -8.60 0.21
C THR A 120 -13.26 -9.12 0.79
N SER A 121 -12.65 -8.41 1.74
CA SER A 121 -11.41 -8.81 2.42
C SER A 121 -11.27 -8.13 3.78
N ILE A 122 -10.51 -8.71 4.70
CA ILE A 122 -10.29 -8.18 6.07
C ILE A 122 -8.80 -7.93 6.28
N VAL A 123 -8.45 -6.75 6.80
CA VAL A 123 -7.08 -6.43 7.20
C VAL A 123 -6.80 -7.06 8.57
N ARG A 124 -6.00 -8.13 8.59
CA ARG A 124 -5.65 -8.84 9.83
C ARG A 124 -4.49 -8.19 10.58
N GLY A 125 -3.54 -7.59 9.88
CA GLY A 125 -2.39 -6.93 10.49
C GLY A 125 -1.64 -6.05 9.50
N TYR A 126 -0.90 -5.06 10.02
CA TYR A 126 -0.16 -4.10 9.22
C TYR A 126 1.23 -3.82 9.83
N GLY A 127 2.26 -3.83 9.00
CA GLY A 127 3.63 -3.61 9.43
C GLY A 127 4.33 -2.58 8.56
N LEU A 128 5.11 -1.71 9.22
CA LEU A 128 5.94 -0.70 8.59
C LEU A 128 7.33 -0.76 9.21
N SER A 129 8.37 -0.64 8.38
CA SER A 129 9.74 -0.53 8.85
C SER A 129 10.53 0.40 7.94
N GLY A 130 11.63 0.96 8.46
CA GLY A 130 12.57 1.75 7.67
C GLY A 130 13.98 1.20 7.87
N ASP A 131 14.80 1.26 6.81
CA ASP A 131 16.16 0.70 6.81
C ASP A 131 17.23 1.64 7.34
N GLY A 132 16.99 2.96 7.33
CA GLY A 132 17.85 3.96 7.96
C GLY A 132 19.29 4.04 7.42
N SER A 133 19.60 3.37 6.32
CA SER A 133 20.96 3.18 5.81
C SER A 133 21.22 3.93 4.50
N HIS A 134 20.31 3.83 3.53
CA HIS A 134 20.41 4.49 2.22
C HIS A 134 19.04 5.04 1.80
N ILE A 135 19.02 6.20 1.12
CA ILE A 135 17.78 6.90 0.78
C ILE A 135 16.89 6.15 -0.22
N THR A 136 17.49 5.37 -1.14
CA THR A 136 16.77 4.69 -2.23
C THR A 136 17.10 3.22 -2.41
N ALA A 137 18.14 2.71 -1.73
CA ALA A 137 18.59 1.34 -1.93
C ALA A 137 18.11 0.49 -0.76
N PRO A 138 17.41 -0.63 -0.99
CA PRO A 138 17.08 -1.54 0.08
C PRO A 138 18.36 -2.20 0.61
N LEU A 139 18.32 -2.65 1.86
CA LEU A 139 19.38 -3.53 2.37
C LEU A 139 19.40 -4.83 1.56
N GLU A 140 20.59 -5.30 1.17
CA GLU A 140 20.74 -6.53 0.37
C GLU A 140 20.26 -7.79 1.09
N ASP A 141 20.15 -7.74 2.42
CA ASP A 141 19.58 -8.82 3.23
C ASP A 141 18.05 -8.80 3.33
N GLY A 142 17.42 -7.72 2.85
CA GLY A 142 15.97 -7.54 2.89
C GLY A 142 15.41 -7.33 4.30
N ASP A 143 16.24 -6.94 5.28
CA ASP A 143 15.82 -6.90 6.68
C ASP A 143 14.62 -5.96 6.92
N GLY A 144 14.53 -4.85 6.18
CA GLY A 144 13.37 -3.95 6.22
C GLY A 144 12.06 -4.63 5.89
N ALA A 145 12.00 -5.29 4.73
CA ALA A 145 10.81 -6.03 4.31
C ALA A 145 10.48 -7.16 5.30
N ARG A 146 11.51 -7.86 5.80
CA ARG A 146 11.36 -8.92 6.81
C ARG A 146 10.72 -8.41 8.10
N ARG A 147 11.22 -7.30 8.67
CA ARG A 147 10.68 -6.68 9.90
C ARG A 147 9.24 -6.18 9.70
N ALA A 148 8.93 -5.63 8.53
CA ALA A 148 7.59 -5.17 8.20
C ALA A 148 6.60 -6.35 8.12
N MET A 149 6.94 -7.41 7.38
CA MET A 149 6.13 -8.63 7.31
C MET A 149 5.97 -9.29 8.68
N GLN A 150 7.05 -9.42 9.46
CA GLN A 150 7.01 -9.99 10.80
C GLN A 150 6.08 -9.21 11.73
N SER A 151 6.09 -7.88 11.66
CA SER A 151 5.19 -7.03 12.46
C SER A 151 3.72 -7.19 12.06
N ALA A 152 3.43 -7.32 10.76
CA ALA A 152 2.08 -7.56 10.26
C ALA A 152 1.54 -8.93 10.72
N ILE A 153 2.38 -9.96 10.68
CA ILE A 153 2.02 -11.31 11.13
C ILE A 153 1.82 -11.35 12.65
N ALA A 154 2.68 -10.67 13.42
CA ALA A 154 2.52 -10.57 14.87
C ALA A 154 1.17 -9.94 15.28
N GLN A 155 0.64 -9.02 14.48
CA GLN A 155 -0.68 -8.41 14.70
C GLN A 155 -1.85 -9.28 14.21
N SER A 156 -1.62 -10.15 13.22
CA SER A 156 -2.68 -10.91 12.57
C SER A 156 -3.20 -12.10 13.38
N ALA A 157 -2.42 -12.53 14.38
CA ALA A 157 -2.64 -13.77 15.12
C ALA A 157 -2.72 -15.01 14.20
N LEU A 158 -1.98 -15.00 13.10
CA LEU A 158 -1.83 -16.13 12.17
C LEU A 158 -0.45 -16.77 12.34
N ALA A 159 -0.36 -18.08 12.11
CA ALA A 159 0.91 -18.75 11.92
C ALA A 159 1.43 -18.51 10.48
N LEU A 160 2.74 -18.68 10.26
CA LEU A 160 3.33 -18.59 8.91
C LEU A 160 2.70 -19.61 7.96
N SER A 161 2.38 -20.81 8.46
CA SER A 161 1.70 -21.87 7.72
C SER A 161 0.29 -21.53 7.26
N ASP A 162 -0.35 -20.51 7.87
CA ASP A 162 -1.70 -20.07 7.47
C ASP A 162 -1.67 -19.15 6.24
N ILE A 163 -0.48 -18.70 5.82
CA ILE A 163 -0.30 -17.78 4.71
C ILE A 163 0.02 -18.57 3.45
N GLY A 164 -0.96 -18.70 2.55
CA GLY A 164 -0.78 -19.43 1.29
C GLY A 164 -0.23 -18.59 0.14
N TYR A 165 -0.21 -17.25 0.26
CA TYR A 165 0.09 -16.37 -0.87
C TYR A 165 0.68 -15.01 -0.46
N ILE A 166 1.65 -14.53 -1.25
CA ILE A 166 2.18 -13.16 -1.22
C ILE A 166 2.04 -12.50 -2.59
N ASN A 167 1.43 -11.32 -2.63
CA ASN A 167 1.56 -10.38 -3.74
C ASN A 167 2.77 -9.48 -3.47
N ALA A 168 3.89 -9.78 -4.14
CA ALA A 168 5.17 -9.11 -3.96
C ALA A 168 5.20 -7.71 -4.59
N HIS A 169 6.13 -6.88 -4.13
CA HIS A 169 6.43 -5.57 -4.73
C HIS A 169 7.03 -5.73 -6.13
N ALA A 170 8.01 -6.64 -6.27
CA ALA A 170 8.67 -7.04 -7.53
C ALA A 170 8.82 -5.86 -8.51
N ALA A 171 9.64 -4.89 -8.13
CA ALA A 171 9.84 -3.66 -8.90
C ALA A 171 10.58 -3.88 -10.23
N GLY A 172 11.07 -5.10 -10.49
CA GLY A 172 11.84 -5.43 -11.69
C GLY A 172 13.29 -4.95 -11.61
N THR A 173 13.76 -4.59 -10.41
CA THR A 173 15.15 -4.19 -10.19
C THR A 173 15.95 -5.36 -9.63
N PRO A 174 17.12 -5.73 -10.21
CA PRO A 174 17.87 -6.90 -9.77
C PRO A 174 18.29 -6.88 -8.29
N LEU A 175 18.49 -5.70 -7.70
CA LEU A 175 18.82 -5.56 -6.28
C LEU A 175 17.56 -5.68 -5.41
N GLY A 176 16.49 -4.98 -5.75
CA GLY A 176 15.23 -5.00 -4.99
C GLY A 176 14.58 -6.38 -4.98
N ASP A 177 14.49 -7.04 -6.14
CA ASP A 177 13.84 -8.34 -6.26
C ASP A 177 14.64 -9.44 -5.51
N ARG A 178 15.98 -9.33 -5.47
CA ARG A 178 16.84 -10.23 -4.66
C ARG A 178 16.63 -10.00 -3.16
N ALA A 179 16.60 -8.75 -2.72
CA ALA A 179 16.37 -8.41 -1.32
C ALA A 179 14.97 -8.86 -0.86
N GLU A 180 13.94 -8.66 -1.68
CA GLU A 180 12.57 -9.10 -1.40
C GLU A 180 12.47 -10.63 -1.29
N ASN A 181 13.02 -11.36 -2.26
CA ASN A 181 13.03 -12.82 -2.23
C ASN A 181 13.78 -13.36 -1.00
N LYS A 182 14.90 -12.74 -0.65
CA LYS A 182 15.67 -13.10 0.54
C LYS A 182 14.87 -12.84 1.82
N ALA A 183 14.18 -11.71 1.92
CA ALA A 183 13.31 -11.40 3.06
C ALA A 183 12.21 -12.44 3.24
N ILE A 184 11.53 -12.83 2.15
CA ILE A 184 10.48 -13.84 2.17
C ILE A 184 11.05 -15.19 2.62
N LYS A 185 12.15 -15.66 2.01
CA LYS A 185 12.77 -16.94 2.37
C LYS A 185 13.26 -16.98 3.81
N THR A 186 13.88 -15.91 4.29
CA THR A 186 14.35 -15.83 5.67
C THR A 186 13.20 -15.81 6.68
N LEU A 187 12.07 -15.19 6.33
CA LEU A 187 10.91 -15.13 7.22
C LEU A 187 10.13 -16.45 7.26
N PHE A 188 9.84 -17.04 6.09
CA PHE A 188 9.00 -18.23 5.97
C PHE A 188 9.78 -19.54 6.16
N GLY A 189 11.11 -19.52 6.05
CA GLY A 189 11.94 -20.71 6.26
C GLY A 189 11.48 -21.88 5.38
N ASP A 190 11.21 -23.03 6.00
CA ASP A 190 10.78 -24.25 5.31
C ASP A 190 9.38 -24.10 4.67
N ASP A 191 8.52 -23.24 5.22
CA ASP A 191 7.16 -22.98 4.69
C ASP A 191 7.21 -22.20 3.36
N ALA A 192 8.34 -21.57 3.02
CA ALA A 192 8.49 -20.80 1.78
C ALA A 192 8.25 -21.63 0.51
N ASN A 193 8.44 -22.95 0.56
CA ASN A 193 8.22 -23.85 -0.58
C ASN A 193 6.74 -24.09 -0.91
N GLN A 194 5.85 -23.81 0.04
CA GLN A 194 4.40 -23.99 -0.12
C GLN A 194 3.69 -22.65 -0.40
N LEU A 195 4.45 -21.55 -0.39
CA LEU A 195 3.96 -20.20 -0.54
C LEU A 195 3.85 -19.80 -2.01
N GLY A 196 2.65 -19.45 -2.47
CA GLY A 196 2.47 -18.82 -3.78
C GLY A 196 3.00 -17.39 -3.75
N VAL A 197 3.92 -17.03 -4.64
CA VAL A 197 4.39 -15.63 -4.77
C VAL A 197 4.15 -15.17 -6.20
N THR A 198 3.36 -14.12 -6.37
CA THR A 198 3.19 -13.43 -7.65
C THR A 198 3.25 -11.93 -7.45
N TRP A 199 3.11 -11.16 -8.51
CA TRP A 199 3.12 -9.70 -8.48
C TRP A 199 2.23 -9.18 -9.60
N THR A 200 1.71 -7.97 -9.42
CA THR A 200 0.85 -7.31 -10.42
C THR A 200 1.64 -6.51 -11.47
N SER A 201 2.93 -6.26 -11.21
CA SER A 201 3.85 -5.53 -12.10
C SER A 201 4.30 -6.41 -13.29
N VAL A 202 3.53 -6.47 -14.37
CA VAL A 202 3.83 -7.38 -15.50
C VAL A 202 5.06 -6.90 -16.30
N CYS A 203 6.20 -7.56 -16.14
CA CYS A 203 7.36 -7.47 -17.03
C CYS A 203 7.41 -8.72 -17.94
N GLN A 204 7.32 -8.53 -19.26
CA GLN A 204 7.64 -9.53 -20.29
C GLN A 204 8.99 -9.26 -20.91
#